data_AF-A0A6M1YQT2-F1
#
_entry.id   AF-A0A6M1YQT2-F1
#
_cell.length_a   1.000
_cell.length_b   1.000
_cell.length_c   1.000
_cell.angle_alpha   90.00
_cell.angle_beta   90.00
_cell.angle_gamma   90.00
#
_symmetry.space_group_name_H-M   'P 1'
#
loop_
_entity.id
_entity.type
_entity.pdbx_description
1 polymer ?
#
loop_
_entity_poly.entity_id
_entity_poly.type
_entity_poly.pdbx_seq_one_letter_code
_entity_poly.pdbx_strand_id
1 'polypeptide(L)'
;MNCQRLFIFFIIFSLISCKDNKKTAHSTKIEKISRSKDDIYYKYQEPTKNLMDLYPFEEETAGFFKITKEFFRCKGNPLNPERVDTSNLDNVKVYLDCVGPIKHSLPLINGKEGVYPVLIDILNFVQRKTKKRVVITCGHRCPKHNSYADISNIAKTSKHLIGAEVDFYIQGLENSPLKVMDLIFDFYKEDSRYRGSEEYEGFQQYQKETDVSTPPWHNKEIFVKLYQYNEGRDFNNRHPYPYICIQVLYDRSTKQKVNYTWEKAYRGYLQH
;
A
#
# COMPACT_ATOMS: atom_id res chain seq x y z
N MET A 1 -50.54 -52.89 9.89
CA MET A 1 -50.50 -52.75 11.37
C MET A 1 -49.04 -52.66 11.77
N ASN A 2 -48.48 -51.69 12.51
CA ASN A 2 -49.02 -50.56 13.25
C ASN A 2 -47.88 -49.53 13.42
N CYS A 3 -47.65 -48.66 12.42
CA CYS A 3 -46.72 -47.52 12.56
C CYS A 3 -47.47 -46.20 12.87
N GLN A 4 -48.58 -46.31 13.60
CA GLN A 4 -49.40 -45.18 14.08
C GLN A 4 -49.49 -45.13 15.62
N ARG A 5 -48.88 -46.10 16.32
CA ARG A 5 -48.94 -46.17 17.80
C ARG A 5 -47.76 -45.52 18.53
N LEU A 6 -46.68 -45.17 17.84
CA LEU A 6 -45.54 -44.49 18.48
C LEU A 6 -45.70 -42.96 18.58
N PHE A 7 -46.53 -42.33 17.75
CA PHE A 7 -46.68 -40.87 17.75
C PHE A 7 -47.65 -40.36 18.85
N ILE A 8 -48.57 -41.21 19.32
CA ILE A 8 -49.50 -40.85 20.41
C ILE A 8 -48.81 -40.90 21.78
N PHE A 9 -47.78 -41.74 21.94
CA PHE A 9 -47.05 -41.86 23.21
C PHE A 9 -46.18 -40.63 23.52
N PHE A 10 -45.71 -39.91 22.49
CA PHE A 10 -44.87 -38.72 22.69
C PHE A 10 -45.69 -37.46 23.05
N ILE A 11 -46.95 -37.37 22.66
CA ILE A 11 -47.82 -36.22 22.95
C ILE A 11 -48.39 -36.27 24.38
N ILE A 12 -48.58 -37.47 24.95
CA ILE A 12 -49.07 -37.63 26.33
C ILE A 12 -47.99 -37.29 27.37
N PHE A 13 -46.71 -37.49 27.04
CA PHE A 13 -45.60 -37.12 27.94
C PHE A 13 -45.31 -35.62 27.99
N SER A 14 -45.82 -34.82 27.04
CA SER A 14 -45.59 -33.36 27.03
C SER A 14 -46.57 -32.56 27.88
N LEU A 15 -47.61 -33.18 28.46
CA LEU A 15 -48.69 -32.46 29.17
C LEU A 15 -48.73 -32.70 30.70
N ILE A 16 -47.73 -33.35 31.29
CA ILE A 16 -47.73 -33.67 32.73
C ILE A 16 -46.66 -32.89 33.53
N SER A 17 -45.93 -31.96 32.90
CA SER A 17 -45.01 -31.08 33.64
C SER A 17 -45.68 -29.76 34.02
N CYS A 18 -46.34 -29.77 35.19
CA CYS A 18 -46.46 -28.68 36.18
C CYS A 18 -47.76 -28.83 36.97
N LYS A 19 -47.77 -29.76 37.94
CA LYS A 19 -48.72 -29.72 39.05
C LYS A 19 -47.91 -29.48 40.32
N ASP A 20 -47.82 -28.21 40.72
CA ASP A 20 -47.15 -27.78 41.95
C ASP A 20 -47.82 -28.44 43.15
N ASN A 21 -47.12 -29.43 43.71
CA ASN A 21 -47.53 -30.10 44.92
C ASN A 21 -47.09 -29.23 46.10
N LYS A 22 -48.06 -28.56 46.73
CA LYS A 22 -47.85 -27.80 47.95
C LYS A 22 -47.36 -28.72 49.08
N LYS A 23 -46.47 -28.14 49.90
CA LYS A 23 -45.85 -28.61 51.16
C LYS A 23 -44.51 -29.32 50.91
N THR A 24 -43.37 -28.88 51.43
CA THR A 24 -43.07 -28.18 52.68
C THR A 24 -41.82 -27.32 52.50
N ALA A 25 -41.98 -26.00 52.44
CA ALA A 25 -40.84 -25.09 52.57
C ALA A 25 -40.47 -24.99 54.06
N HIS A 26 -39.31 -25.51 54.42
CA HIS A 26 -38.63 -25.01 55.61
C HIS A 26 -38.49 -23.50 55.44
N SER A 27 -39.12 -22.74 56.31
CA SER A 27 -38.98 -21.28 56.40
C SER A 27 -37.57 -20.96 56.89
N THR A 28 -36.57 -21.01 56.03
CA THR A 28 -35.37 -20.20 56.20
C THR A 28 -35.82 -18.75 56.08
N LYS A 29 -35.89 -18.03 57.20
CA LYS A 29 -36.00 -16.58 57.19
C LYS A 29 -34.74 -16.05 56.50
N ILE A 30 -34.84 -15.81 55.20
CA ILE A 30 -33.85 -15.02 54.49
C ILE A 30 -34.02 -13.61 55.04
N GLU A 31 -33.02 -13.13 55.79
CA GLU A 31 -32.96 -11.73 56.17
C GLU A 31 -33.00 -10.90 54.89
N LYS A 32 -34.00 -10.02 54.82
CA LYS A 32 -34.14 -9.11 53.69
C LYS A 32 -33.03 -8.08 53.84
N ILE A 33 -31.98 -8.20 53.03
CA ILE A 33 -30.96 -7.15 52.92
C ILE A 33 -31.67 -5.90 52.42
N SER A 34 -32.02 -4.98 53.33
CA SER A 34 -32.56 -3.68 53.01
C SER A 34 -31.45 -2.66 53.10
N ARG A 35 -31.26 -1.92 52.01
CA ARG A 35 -30.36 -0.76 51.98
C ARG A 35 -30.79 0.27 53.02
N SER A 36 -29.80 0.86 53.70
CA SER A 36 -30.06 1.99 54.59
C SER A 36 -30.62 3.16 53.77
N LYS A 37 -31.53 3.95 54.33
CA LYS A 37 -31.96 5.21 53.69
C LYS A 37 -30.79 6.17 53.47
N ASP A 38 -29.69 5.97 54.19
CA ASP A 38 -28.49 6.80 54.15
C ASP A 38 -27.39 6.23 53.25
N ASP A 39 -27.69 5.20 52.43
CA ASP A 39 -26.73 4.68 51.45
C ASP A 39 -26.41 5.76 50.40
N ILE A 40 -25.17 6.28 50.45
CA ILE A 40 -24.67 7.29 49.52
C ILE A 40 -24.32 6.61 48.20
N TYR A 41 -25.11 6.88 47.15
CA TYR A 41 -24.79 6.46 45.79
C TYR A 41 -23.77 7.42 45.19
N TYR A 42 -22.52 6.98 45.07
CA TYR A 42 -21.57 7.68 44.21
C TYR A 42 -22.05 7.54 42.76
N LYS A 43 -22.48 8.66 42.15
CA LYS A 43 -22.68 8.71 40.71
C LYS A 43 -21.31 8.55 40.06
N TYR A 44 -21.02 7.36 39.56
CA TYR A 44 -19.89 7.17 38.67
C TYR A 44 -20.14 8.01 37.41
N GLN A 45 -19.16 8.83 37.06
CA GLN A 45 -19.19 9.55 35.80
C GLN A 45 -19.12 8.51 34.69
N GLU A 46 -20.03 8.59 33.70
CA GLU A 46 -19.96 7.66 32.57
C GLU A 46 -18.60 7.81 31.89
N PRO A 47 -17.90 6.69 31.59
CA PRO A 47 -16.62 6.75 30.92
C PRO A 47 -16.81 7.44 29.57
N THR A 48 -16.20 8.61 29.41
CA THR A 48 -16.14 9.26 28.11
C THR A 48 -15.23 8.44 27.21
N LYS A 49 -15.71 8.06 26.02
CA LYS A 49 -14.82 7.57 24.97
C LYS A 49 -13.82 8.68 24.66
N ASN A 50 -12.59 8.54 25.11
CA ASN A 50 -11.49 9.28 24.51
C ASN A 50 -11.40 8.78 23.06
N LEU A 51 -11.80 9.63 22.12
CA LEU A 51 -11.40 9.45 20.73
C LEU A 51 -9.88 9.51 20.75
N MET A 52 -9.23 8.37 20.51
CA MET A 52 -7.79 8.31 20.43
C MET A 52 -7.37 9.24 19.29
N ASP A 53 -6.40 10.12 19.54
CA ASP A 53 -5.80 10.89 18.46
C ASP A 53 -5.22 9.91 17.44
N LEU A 54 -5.53 10.14 16.16
CA LEU A 54 -4.97 9.33 15.08
C LEU A 54 -3.45 9.45 15.12
N TYR A 55 -2.74 8.34 14.93
CA TYR A 55 -1.30 8.45 14.74
C TYR A 55 -1.02 9.28 13.47
N PRO A 56 0.09 10.04 13.39
CA PRO A 56 0.39 10.88 12.23
C PRO A 56 0.41 10.14 10.86
N PHE A 57 0.58 8.82 10.87
CA PHE A 57 0.53 7.96 9.68
C PHE A 57 -0.88 7.44 9.35
N GLU A 58 -1.82 7.55 10.30
CA GLU A 58 -3.24 7.22 10.14
C GLU A 58 -4.05 8.43 9.67
N GLU A 59 -3.41 9.59 9.45
CA GLU A 59 -4.04 10.75 8.84
C GLU A 59 -4.68 10.37 7.49
N GLU A 60 -6.01 10.38 7.44
CA GLU A 60 -6.73 10.10 6.22
C GLU A 60 -6.51 11.21 5.19
N THR A 61 -6.08 10.80 4.01
CA THR A 61 -5.88 11.62 2.84
C THR A 61 -7.06 11.37 1.90
N ALA A 62 -8.12 12.18 2.06
CA ALA A 62 -9.38 12.05 1.31
C ALA A 62 -10.09 10.69 1.48
N GLY A 63 -10.14 10.17 2.71
CA GLY A 63 -10.77 8.88 3.04
C GLY A 63 -9.90 7.65 2.75
N PHE A 64 -8.62 7.85 2.43
CA PHE A 64 -7.63 6.79 2.23
C PHE A 64 -6.41 7.01 3.12
N PHE A 65 -5.72 5.95 3.52
CA PHE A 65 -4.46 6.10 4.24
C PHE A 65 -3.45 6.93 3.44
N LYS A 66 -2.77 7.84 4.14
CA LYS A 66 -1.64 8.59 3.61
C LYS A 66 -0.59 7.63 3.08
N ILE A 67 -0.13 7.89 1.87
CA ILE A 67 0.96 7.10 1.26
C ILE A 67 2.24 7.45 2.00
N THR A 68 2.88 6.44 2.56
CA THR A 68 4.17 6.56 3.25
C THR A 68 5.25 5.80 2.48
N LYS A 69 6.52 5.92 2.92
CA LYS A 69 7.64 5.17 2.33
C LYS A 69 7.41 3.66 2.34
N GLU A 70 6.59 3.14 3.26
CA GLU A 70 6.33 1.71 3.40
C GLU A 70 5.61 1.13 2.17
N PHE A 71 4.83 1.94 1.46
CA PHE A 71 4.17 1.52 0.21
C PHE A 71 5.14 1.27 -0.95
N PHE A 72 6.39 1.72 -0.80
CA PHE A 72 7.44 1.53 -1.79
C PHE A 72 8.29 0.30 -1.49
N ARG A 73 8.02 -0.46 -0.42
CA ARG A 73 8.84 -1.65 -0.16
C ARG A 73 8.77 -2.64 -1.30
N CYS A 74 9.88 -3.37 -1.48
CA CYS A 74 9.98 -4.43 -2.46
C CYS A 74 8.92 -5.48 -2.25
N LYS A 75 8.32 -5.94 -3.35
CA LYS A 75 7.19 -6.86 -3.36
C LYS A 75 7.59 -8.28 -3.77
N GLY A 76 8.87 -8.60 -3.72
CA GLY A 76 9.35 -9.94 -4.04
C GLY A 76 8.68 -11.00 -3.17
N ASN A 77 8.45 -12.16 -3.77
CA ASN A 77 7.77 -13.27 -3.12
C ASN A 77 8.52 -14.57 -3.43
N PRO A 78 9.01 -15.30 -2.41
CA PRO A 78 9.79 -16.52 -2.64
C PRO A 78 8.94 -17.66 -3.20
N LEU A 79 7.60 -17.54 -3.17
CA LEU A 79 6.67 -18.47 -3.78
C LEU A 79 6.47 -18.22 -5.28
N ASN A 80 7.03 -17.13 -5.83
CA ASN A 80 7.02 -16.91 -7.26
C ASN A 80 7.83 -18.01 -7.96
N PRO A 81 7.35 -18.53 -9.11
CA PRO A 81 8.04 -19.60 -9.82
C PRO A 81 9.40 -19.12 -10.31
N GLU A 82 10.37 -20.04 -10.38
CA GLU A 82 11.68 -19.75 -10.95
C GLU A 82 11.58 -19.29 -12.40
N ARG A 83 12.48 -18.38 -12.79
CA ARG A 83 12.60 -17.92 -14.17
C ARG A 83 13.86 -18.49 -14.79
N VAL A 84 13.71 -19.15 -15.92
CA VAL A 84 14.82 -19.68 -16.68
C VAL A 84 15.03 -18.78 -17.89
N ASP A 85 16.19 -18.16 -17.99
CA ASP A 85 16.62 -17.44 -19.18
C ASP A 85 17.38 -18.41 -20.08
N THR A 86 16.72 -18.81 -21.18
CA THR A 86 17.25 -19.72 -22.20
C THR A 86 17.75 -18.97 -23.44
N SER A 87 17.86 -17.64 -23.39
CA SER A 87 18.38 -16.83 -24.53
C SER A 87 19.80 -17.22 -24.96
N ASN A 88 20.59 -17.78 -24.03
CA ASN A 88 21.87 -18.41 -24.29
C ASN A 88 21.84 -19.86 -23.78
N LEU A 89 21.72 -20.83 -24.70
CA LEU A 89 21.65 -22.26 -24.36
C LEU A 89 22.92 -22.80 -23.69
N ASP A 90 24.07 -22.16 -23.93
CA ASP A 90 25.34 -22.52 -23.29
C ASP A 90 25.49 -21.96 -21.87
N ASN A 91 24.61 -21.02 -21.48
CA ASN A 91 24.63 -20.37 -20.17
C ASN A 91 23.22 -20.06 -19.68
N VAL A 92 22.45 -21.13 -19.47
CA VAL A 92 21.10 -21.06 -18.90
C VAL A 92 21.18 -20.48 -17.49
N LYS A 93 20.49 -19.35 -17.28
CA LYS A 93 20.44 -18.69 -15.96
C LYS A 93 19.08 -18.90 -15.31
N VAL A 94 19.10 -19.30 -14.04
CA VAL A 94 17.91 -19.41 -13.21
C VAL A 94 17.85 -18.22 -12.26
N TYR A 95 16.75 -17.49 -12.31
CA TYR A 95 16.45 -16.36 -11.45
C TYR A 95 15.36 -16.76 -10.46
N LEU A 96 15.69 -16.64 -9.18
CA LEU A 96 14.76 -16.79 -8.08
C LEU A 96 14.40 -15.43 -7.52
N ASP A 97 13.16 -15.26 -7.10
CA ASP A 97 12.73 -14.01 -6.50
C ASP A 97 13.33 -13.81 -5.08
N CYS A 98 13.23 -12.59 -4.55
CA CYS A 98 13.58 -12.29 -3.17
C CYS A 98 12.43 -12.61 -2.20
N VAL A 99 12.69 -12.45 -0.90
CA VAL A 99 11.72 -12.69 0.19
C VAL A 99 10.89 -11.43 0.52
N GLY A 100 10.92 -10.44 -0.37
CA GLY A 100 10.22 -9.17 -0.22
C GLY A 100 10.71 -8.34 0.97
N PRO A 101 9.81 -7.59 1.63
CA PRO A 101 10.16 -6.58 2.62
C PRO A 101 10.68 -7.16 3.94
N ILE A 102 10.53 -8.47 4.14
CA ILE A 102 10.89 -9.15 5.40
C ILE A 102 12.42 -9.24 5.55
N LYS A 103 13.14 -9.37 4.43
CA LYS A 103 14.58 -9.70 4.43
C LYS A 103 15.49 -8.56 4.03
N HIS A 104 14.93 -7.42 3.66
CA HIS A 104 15.73 -6.26 3.35
C HIS A 104 14.95 -4.95 3.49
N SER A 105 15.68 -3.89 3.79
CA SER A 105 15.14 -2.54 3.95
C SER A 105 14.83 -1.88 2.60
N LEU A 106 14.22 -0.70 2.64
CA LEU A 106 14.33 0.29 1.55
C LEU A 106 15.79 0.79 1.44
N PRO A 107 16.12 1.54 0.38
CA PRO A 107 17.45 2.12 0.24
C PRO A 107 17.81 3.08 1.37
N LEU A 108 19.10 3.15 1.70
CA LEU A 108 19.69 4.09 2.62
C LEU A 108 20.00 5.39 1.88
N ILE A 109 19.16 6.40 2.10
CA ILE A 109 19.34 7.75 1.58
C ILE A 109 19.87 8.60 2.74
N ASN A 110 21.09 9.12 2.61
CA ASN A 110 21.79 9.88 3.65
C ASN A 110 21.85 9.12 5.00
N GLY A 111 22.15 7.82 4.94
CA GLY A 111 22.27 6.95 6.11
C GLY A 111 20.95 6.51 6.75
N LYS A 112 19.80 6.86 6.16
CA LYS A 112 18.47 6.46 6.67
C LYS A 112 17.68 5.72 5.62
N GLU A 113 16.95 4.70 6.04
CA GLU A 113 16.03 3.96 5.19
C GLU A 113 14.93 4.88 4.65
N GLY A 114 14.82 5.00 3.32
CA GLY A 114 13.82 5.86 2.70
C GLY A 114 13.70 5.75 1.18
N VAL A 115 12.79 6.57 0.66
CA VAL A 115 12.62 6.88 -0.76
C VAL A 115 12.64 8.39 -0.92
N TYR A 116 12.76 8.87 -2.15
CA TYR A 116 12.81 10.31 -2.41
C TYR A 116 11.48 10.99 -2.08
N PRO A 117 11.46 12.02 -1.21
CA PRO A 117 10.22 12.62 -0.70
C PRO A 117 9.26 13.14 -1.77
N VAL A 118 9.78 13.66 -2.88
CA VAL A 118 8.97 14.17 -4.00
C VAL A 118 7.99 13.11 -4.53
N LEU A 119 8.38 11.83 -4.56
CA LEU A 119 7.50 10.75 -5.01
C LEU A 119 6.31 10.61 -4.06
N ILE A 120 6.55 10.61 -2.75
CA ILE A 120 5.49 10.51 -1.74
C ILE A 120 4.56 11.73 -1.82
N ASP A 121 5.14 12.93 -1.99
CA ASP A 121 4.39 14.18 -2.04
C ASP A 121 3.45 14.24 -3.25
N ILE A 122 3.96 13.89 -4.44
CA ILE A 122 3.16 13.83 -5.68
C ILE A 122 2.02 12.81 -5.53
N LEU A 123 2.31 11.59 -5.07
CA LEU A 123 1.29 10.55 -4.97
C LEU A 123 0.20 10.93 -3.95
N ASN A 124 0.57 11.52 -2.81
CA ASN A 124 -0.41 12.02 -1.85
C ASN A 124 -1.20 13.22 -2.40
N PHE A 125 -0.57 14.11 -3.17
CA PHE A 125 -1.27 15.20 -3.84
C PHE A 125 -2.33 14.67 -4.82
N VAL A 126 -1.96 13.71 -5.66
CA VAL A 126 -2.87 13.04 -6.60
C VAL A 126 -3.99 12.33 -5.86
N GLN A 127 -3.70 11.60 -4.78
CA GLN A 127 -4.71 10.93 -3.96
C GLN A 127 -5.74 11.92 -3.38
N ARG A 128 -5.28 13.06 -2.85
CA ARG A 128 -6.18 14.11 -2.32
C ARG A 128 -7.05 14.72 -3.40
N LYS A 129 -6.46 15.09 -4.54
CA LYS A 129 -7.17 15.78 -5.63
C LYS A 129 -8.21 14.88 -6.27
N THR A 130 -7.88 13.61 -6.47
CA THR A 130 -8.78 12.63 -7.09
C THR A 130 -9.80 12.06 -6.11
N LYS A 131 -9.53 12.09 -4.80
CA LYS A 131 -10.28 11.36 -3.78
C LYS A 131 -10.45 9.88 -4.15
N LYS A 132 -9.40 9.31 -4.74
CA LYS A 132 -9.35 7.92 -5.23
C LYS A 132 -8.04 7.29 -4.80
N ARG A 133 -8.08 5.97 -4.59
CA ARG A 133 -6.91 5.20 -4.17
C ARG A 133 -5.82 5.23 -5.24
N VAL A 134 -4.62 5.64 -4.86
CA VAL A 134 -3.41 5.42 -5.65
C VAL A 134 -2.95 3.97 -5.43
N VAL A 135 -2.77 3.22 -6.50
CA VAL A 135 -2.24 1.86 -6.48
C VAL A 135 -0.80 1.90 -7.00
N ILE A 136 0.16 1.89 -6.08
CA ILE A 136 1.58 1.71 -6.43
C ILE A 136 1.77 0.27 -6.84
N THR A 137 2.15 0.03 -8.09
CA THR A 137 2.43 -1.30 -8.64
C THR A 137 3.86 -1.69 -8.33
N CYS A 138 4.79 -0.76 -8.52
CA CYS A 138 6.20 -0.96 -8.21
C CYS A 138 6.83 0.26 -7.52
N GLY A 139 7.51 0.02 -6.38
CA GLY A 139 8.33 1.00 -5.68
C GLY A 139 9.81 0.63 -5.76
N HIS A 140 10.47 0.45 -4.61
CA HIS A 140 11.83 -0.09 -4.56
C HIS A 140 11.88 -1.56 -4.98
N ARG A 141 12.88 -1.93 -5.78
CA ARG A 141 13.25 -3.33 -6.05
C ARG A 141 14.65 -3.58 -5.47
N CYS A 142 14.88 -4.65 -4.71
CA CYS A 142 16.25 -5.06 -4.43
C CYS A 142 16.90 -5.65 -5.69
N PRO A 143 18.23 -5.73 -5.79
CA PRO A 143 18.91 -6.30 -6.95
C PRO A 143 18.43 -7.70 -7.36
N LYS A 144 18.16 -8.57 -6.37
CA LYS A 144 17.66 -9.93 -6.62
C LYS A 144 16.27 -9.89 -7.27
N HIS A 145 15.34 -9.15 -6.66
CA HIS A 145 13.98 -9.01 -7.19
C HIS A 145 13.95 -8.27 -8.53
N ASN A 146 14.80 -7.27 -8.72
CA ASN A 146 14.89 -6.54 -9.99
C ASN A 146 15.33 -7.46 -11.12
N SER A 147 16.37 -8.26 -10.90
CA SER A 147 16.86 -9.24 -11.88
C SER A 147 15.84 -10.35 -12.14
N TYR A 148 15.02 -10.69 -11.14
CA TYR A 148 13.89 -11.60 -11.31
C TYR A 148 12.75 -10.97 -12.11
N ALA A 149 12.42 -9.70 -11.85
CA ALA A 149 11.27 -9.03 -12.48
C ALA A 149 11.53 -8.71 -13.96
N ASP A 150 12.71 -8.17 -14.28
CA ASP A 150 13.14 -7.84 -15.63
C ASP A 150 14.61 -8.21 -15.86
N ILE A 151 14.85 -9.08 -16.85
CA ILE A 151 16.19 -9.58 -17.22
C ILE A 151 16.88 -8.68 -18.24
N SER A 152 16.19 -7.64 -18.74
CA SER A 152 16.73 -6.73 -19.75
C SER A 152 17.98 -6.00 -19.25
N ASN A 153 18.85 -5.61 -20.18
CA ASN A 153 20.03 -4.80 -19.82
C ASN A 153 19.65 -3.42 -19.26
N ILE A 154 18.49 -2.88 -19.66
CA ILE A 154 17.98 -1.58 -19.20
C ILE A 154 17.63 -1.65 -17.71
N ALA A 155 17.00 -2.74 -17.27
CA ALA A 155 16.62 -2.95 -15.87
C ALA A 155 17.80 -2.94 -14.89
N LYS A 156 19.01 -3.29 -15.34
CA LYS A 156 20.23 -3.30 -14.50
C LYS A 156 20.56 -1.93 -13.92
N THR A 157 20.10 -0.87 -14.59
CA THR A 157 20.30 0.54 -14.19
C THR A 157 19.00 1.23 -13.75
N SER A 158 17.94 0.46 -13.46
CA SER A 158 16.66 1.01 -13.01
C SER A 158 16.81 1.84 -11.73
N LYS A 159 16.03 2.93 -11.65
CA LYS A 159 15.98 3.80 -10.48
C LYS A 159 15.12 3.23 -9.35
N HIS A 160 14.31 2.19 -9.61
CA HIS A 160 13.67 1.40 -8.56
C HIS A 160 14.69 0.78 -7.60
N LEU A 161 15.88 0.41 -8.09
CA LEU A 161 16.96 -0.14 -7.27
C LEU A 161 17.44 0.82 -6.17
N ILE A 162 17.30 2.13 -6.39
CA ILE A 162 17.74 3.17 -5.45
C ILE A 162 16.58 3.96 -4.85
N GLY A 163 15.33 3.48 -5.01
CA GLY A 163 14.13 4.09 -4.43
C GLY A 163 13.77 5.44 -5.06
N ALA A 164 14.27 5.71 -6.26
CA ALA A 164 14.09 6.95 -7.02
C ALA A 164 13.10 6.80 -8.19
N GLU A 165 12.27 5.77 -8.16
CA GLU A 165 11.32 5.45 -9.22
C GLU A 165 10.07 4.80 -8.63
N VAL A 166 8.92 5.12 -9.20
CA VAL A 166 7.64 4.53 -8.82
C VAL A 166 6.73 4.35 -10.03
N ASP A 167 6.10 3.19 -10.09
CA ASP A 167 5.05 2.86 -11.04
C ASP A 167 3.72 2.80 -10.30
N PHE A 168 2.70 3.44 -10.85
CA PHE A 168 1.38 3.47 -10.23
C PHE A 168 0.25 3.76 -11.23
N TYR A 169 -0.97 3.46 -10.80
CA TYR A 169 -2.19 3.93 -11.44
C TYR A 169 -3.20 4.36 -10.37
N ILE A 170 -4.28 5.02 -10.78
CA ILE A 170 -5.33 5.49 -9.87
C ILE A 170 -6.59 4.65 -10.09
N GLN A 171 -7.09 4.05 -9.00
CA GLN A 171 -8.28 3.21 -9.06
C GLN A 171 -9.51 4.03 -9.47
N GLY A 172 -10.22 3.58 -10.50
CA GLY A 172 -11.33 4.29 -11.11
C GLY A 172 -10.93 5.47 -12.00
N LEU A 173 -9.67 5.58 -12.42
CA LEU A 173 -9.16 6.47 -13.47
C LEU A 173 -8.21 5.73 -14.43
N GLU A 174 -8.31 4.41 -14.50
CA GLU A 174 -7.47 3.53 -15.34
C GLU A 174 -7.53 3.94 -16.82
N ASN A 175 -8.70 4.41 -17.28
CA ASN A 175 -8.95 4.86 -18.66
C ASN A 175 -8.74 6.38 -18.84
N SER A 176 -8.14 7.07 -17.88
CA SER A 176 -7.86 8.51 -17.97
C SER A 176 -6.47 8.88 -17.44
N PRO A 177 -5.39 8.22 -17.91
CA PRO A 177 -4.04 8.46 -17.39
C PRO A 177 -3.54 9.88 -17.66
N LEU A 178 -3.94 10.51 -18.76
CA LEU A 178 -3.54 11.90 -19.07
C LEU A 178 -4.02 12.90 -18.01
N LYS A 179 -5.23 12.70 -17.45
CA LYS A 179 -5.71 13.53 -16.33
C LYS A 179 -4.82 13.39 -15.10
N VAL A 180 -4.23 12.21 -14.89
CA VAL A 180 -3.31 11.99 -13.78
C VAL A 180 -1.96 12.68 -14.07
N MET A 181 -1.50 12.71 -15.33
CA MET A 181 -0.34 13.50 -15.72
C MET A 181 -0.55 14.99 -15.47
N ASP A 182 -1.70 15.54 -15.83
CA ASP A 182 -2.04 16.95 -15.56
C ASP A 182 -1.97 17.26 -14.06
N LEU A 183 -2.47 16.37 -13.20
CA LEU A 183 -2.37 16.51 -11.75
C LEU A 183 -0.92 16.49 -11.24
N ILE A 184 -0.04 15.71 -11.87
CA ILE A 184 1.39 15.72 -11.52
C ILE A 184 2.01 17.08 -11.88
N PHE A 185 1.60 17.68 -13.00
CA PHE A 185 2.10 19.01 -13.39
C PHE A 185 1.54 20.10 -12.47
N ASP A 186 0.26 20.01 -12.10
CA ASP A 186 -0.40 20.97 -11.21
C ASP A 186 0.17 20.93 -9.79
N PHE A 187 0.70 19.79 -9.33
CA PHE A 187 1.43 19.71 -8.06
C PHE A 187 2.55 20.77 -7.99
N TYR A 188 3.33 20.95 -9.06
CA TYR A 188 4.42 21.93 -9.08
C TYR A 188 3.95 23.38 -9.12
N LYS A 189 2.77 23.66 -9.65
CA LYS A 189 2.18 25.01 -9.70
C LYS A 189 1.51 25.40 -8.38
N GLU A 190 0.96 24.41 -7.68
CA GLU A 190 0.18 24.63 -6.45
C GLU A 190 1.05 24.61 -5.19
N ASP A 191 2.07 23.76 -5.15
CA ASP A 191 2.90 23.61 -3.96
C ASP A 191 3.85 24.80 -3.80
N SER A 192 3.78 25.44 -2.63
CA SER A 192 4.52 26.67 -2.32
C SER A 192 6.04 26.52 -2.40
N ARG A 193 6.56 25.29 -2.35
CA ARG A 193 8.00 25.00 -2.45
C ARG A 193 8.53 25.14 -3.88
N TYR A 194 7.65 25.10 -4.88
CA TYR A 194 7.99 25.13 -6.30
C TYR A 194 7.38 26.34 -7.02
N ARG A 195 6.29 26.90 -6.47
CA ARG A 195 5.55 28.01 -7.05
C ARG A 195 6.46 29.18 -7.45
N GLY A 196 6.36 29.60 -8.71
CA GLY A 196 7.14 30.70 -9.29
C GLY A 196 8.55 30.32 -9.75
N SER A 197 8.93 29.05 -9.68
CA SER A 197 10.20 28.57 -10.20
C SER A 197 10.03 27.86 -11.54
N GLU A 198 10.39 28.55 -12.62
CA GLU A 198 10.21 28.08 -14.00
C GLU A 198 10.86 26.71 -14.27
N GLU A 199 12.01 26.43 -13.65
CA GLU A 199 12.72 25.15 -13.81
C GLU A 199 11.97 23.94 -13.22
N TYR A 200 11.06 24.16 -12.27
CA TYR A 200 10.21 23.11 -11.68
C TYR A 200 8.79 23.11 -12.27
N GLU A 201 8.22 24.28 -12.56
CA GLU A 201 6.88 24.36 -13.15
C GLU A 201 6.86 24.01 -14.65
N GLY A 202 7.95 24.34 -15.37
CA GLY A 202 8.09 24.13 -16.80
C GLY A 202 8.41 22.67 -17.13
N PHE A 203 7.40 21.94 -17.60
CA PHE A 203 7.59 20.59 -18.16
C PHE A 203 7.92 20.66 -19.66
N GLN A 204 9.01 20.00 -20.03
CA GLN A 204 9.46 19.85 -21.40
C GLN A 204 9.21 18.41 -21.86
N GLN A 205 8.76 18.26 -23.10
CA GLN A 205 8.58 16.96 -23.72
C GLN A 205 9.94 16.40 -24.15
N TYR A 206 10.23 15.16 -23.75
CA TYR A 206 11.46 14.47 -24.10
C TYR A 206 11.41 13.99 -25.56
N GLN A 207 12.37 14.45 -26.37
CA GLN A 207 12.34 14.26 -27.83
C GLN A 207 13.11 13.03 -28.33
N LYS A 208 13.89 12.35 -27.47
CA LYS A 208 14.64 11.16 -27.89
C LYS A 208 13.75 9.92 -27.81
N GLU A 209 14.11 8.89 -28.59
CA GLU A 209 13.41 7.61 -28.55
C GLU A 209 13.41 7.01 -27.14
N THR A 210 12.25 6.51 -26.74
CA THR A 210 12.04 5.82 -25.47
C THR A 210 11.23 4.54 -25.67
N ASP A 211 11.12 3.76 -24.61
CA ASP A 211 10.38 2.50 -24.53
C ASP A 211 8.84 2.66 -24.44
N VAL A 212 8.32 3.87 -24.72
CA VAL A 212 6.90 4.22 -24.65
C VAL A 212 6.49 4.98 -25.90
N SER A 213 5.27 4.73 -26.37
CA SER A 213 4.68 5.43 -27.54
C SER A 213 4.31 6.88 -27.25
N THR A 214 3.93 7.18 -26.00
CA THR A 214 3.61 8.56 -25.57
C THR A 214 4.90 9.25 -25.13
N PRO A 215 5.35 10.35 -25.80
CA PRO A 215 6.61 10.97 -25.45
C PRO A 215 6.62 11.42 -23.98
N PRO A 216 7.65 11.06 -23.20
CA PRO A 216 7.74 11.43 -21.79
C PRO A 216 7.86 12.94 -21.57
N TRP A 217 7.61 13.37 -20.34
CA TRP A 217 7.74 14.75 -19.90
C TRP A 217 8.72 14.85 -18.75
N HIS A 218 9.42 15.97 -18.63
CA HIS A 218 10.31 16.21 -17.50
C HIS A 218 10.41 17.68 -17.14
N ASN A 219 10.70 17.95 -15.87
CA ASN A 219 11.16 19.24 -15.39
C ASN A 219 12.56 19.06 -14.77
N LYS A 220 13.01 19.98 -13.91
CA LYS A 220 14.26 19.83 -13.17
C LYS A 220 14.30 18.61 -12.23
N GLU A 221 13.19 18.26 -11.60
CA GLU A 221 13.16 17.31 -10.48
C GLU A 221 12.77 15.90 -10.88
N ILE A 222 11.86 15.73 -11.85
CA ILE A 222 11.30 14.43 -12.22
C ILE A 222 11.20 14.23 -13.73
N PHE A 223 11.19 12.96 -14.12
CA PHE A 223 10.89 12.46 -15.46
C PHE A 223 9.66 11.55 -15.36
N VAL A 224 8.65 11.81 -16.20
CA VAL A 224 7.34 11.17 -16.13
C VAL A 224 7.07 10.45 -17.45
N LYS A 225 6.82 9.15 -17.38
CA LYS A 225 6.42 8.32 -18.53
C LYS A 225 4.99 7.83 -18.34
N LEU A 226 4.26 7.74 -19.45
CA LEU A 226 3.00 7.03 -19.53
C LEU A 226 3.21 5.74 -20.33
N TYR A 227 3.02 4.60 -19.66
CA TYR A 227 3.02 3.29 -20.29
C TYR A 227 1.59 2.90 -20.65
N GLN A 228 1.36 2.61 -21.93
CA GLN A 228 0.09 2.08 -22.42
C GLN A 228 -0.16 0.65 -21.91
N TYR A 229 -1.37 0.14 -22.16
CA TYR A 229 -1.82 -1.16 -21.62
C TYR A 229 -0.96 -2.37 -22.04
N ASN A 230 -0.18 -2.24 -23.11
CA ASN A 230 0.70 -3.29 -23.66
C ASN A 230 2.20 -2.96 -23.52
N GLU A 231 2.57 -1.84 -22.91
CA GLU A 231 3.96 -1.37 -22.79
C GLU A 231 4.54 -1.66 -21.41
N GLY A 232 5.88 -1.78 -21.29
CA GLY A 232 6.57 -1.84 -19.99
C GLY A 232 6.17 -2.99 -19.06
N ARG A 233 5.58 -4.07 -19.61
CA ARG A 233 5.07 -5.18 -18.82
C ARG A 233 6.19 -6.11 -18.36
N ASP A 234 6.31 -6.24 -17.04
CA ASP A 234 7.20 -7.18 -16.38
C ASP A 234 6.45 -7.98 -15.31
N PHE A 235 7.14 -8.72 -14.43
CA PHE A 235 6.48 -9.50 -13.38
C PHE A 235 5.88 -8.67 -12.24
N ASN A 236 6.26 -7.40 -12.09
CA ASN A 236 5.74 -6.49 -11.07
C ASN A 236 4.57 -5.66 -11.59
N ASN A 237 4.57 -5.31 -12.87
CA ASN A 237 3.54 -4.49 -13.51
C ASN A 237 2.58 -5.34 -14.37
N ARG A 238 2.16 -6.51 -13.85
CA ARG A 238 1.20 -7.42 -14.51
C ARG A 238 -0.24 -7.00 -14.30
N HIS A 239 -0.63 -5.85 -14.86
CA HIS A 239 -2.02 -5.40 -14.88
C HIS A 239 -2.43 -4.93 -16.28
N PRO A 240 -3.73 -5.01 -16.62
CA PRO A 240 -4.21 -4.68 -17.96
C PRO A 240 -4.35 -3.17 -18.22
N TYR A 241 -4.08 -2.33 -17.22
CA TYR A 241 -4.33 -0.88 -17.30
C TYR A 241 -3.06 -0.09 -17.65
N PRO A 242 -3.17 1.05 -18.35
CA PRO A 242 -2.07 2.02 -18.42
C PRO A 242 -1.57 2.42 -17.03
N TYR A 243 -0.29 2.75 -16.92
CA TYR A 243 0.29 3.23 -15.67
C TYR A 243 1.30 4.34 -15.92
N ILE A 244 1.59 5.08 -14.86
CA ILE A 244 2.53 6.19 -14.87
C ILE A 244 3.77 5.76 -14.10
N CYS A 245 4.93 6.03 -14.70
CA CYS A 245 6.22 5.91 -14.04
C CYS A 245 6.76 7.31 -13.76
N ILE A 246 7.17 7.58 -12.52
CA ILE A 246 7.89 8.80 -12.14
C ILE A 246 9.29 8.42 -11.69
N GLN A 247 10.30 9.00 -12.33
CA GLN A 247 11.70 8.88 -11.99
C GLN A 247 12.23 10.21 -11.44
N VAL A 248 12.93 10.18 -10.31
CA VAL A 248 13.56 11.37 -9.74
C VAL A 248 14.86 11.69 -10.47
N LEU A 249 15.01 12.92 -10.94
CA LEU A 249 16.18 13.47 -11.62
C LEU A 249 17.07 14.30 -10.68
N TYR A 250 16.47 15.00 -9.71
CA TYR A 250 17.19 15.91 -8.82
C TYR A 250 16.63 15.80 -7.39
N ASP A 251 17.52 15.78 -6.40
CA ASP A 251 17.14 15.81 -4.99
C ASP A 251 17.36 17.21 -4.44
N ARG A 252 16.25 17.88 -4.11
CA ARG A 252 16.25 19.23 -3.57
C ARG A 252 17.01 19.32 -2.24
N SER A 253 16.97 18.29 -1.42
CA SER A 253 17.56 18.32 -0.06
C SER A 253 19.08 18.35 -0.14
N THR A 254 19.65 17.51 -1.01
CA THR A 254 21.10 17.42 -1.22
C THR A 254 21.61 18.32 -2.33
N LYS A 255 20.71 18.94 -3.10
CA LYS A 255 21.00 19.75 -4.29
C LYS A 255 21.77 19.01 -5.38
N GLN A 256 21.59 17.70 -5.48
CA GLN A 256 22.33 16.82 -6.39
C GLN A 256 21.43 16.11 -7.39
N LYS A 257 21.99 15.79 -8.55
CA LYS A 257 21.31 14.91 -9.52
C LYS A 257 21.19 13.50 -8.94
N VAL A 258 20.03 12.90 -9.12
CA VAL A 258 19.73 11.53 -8.72
C VAL A 258 20.07 10.59 -9.87
N ASN A 259 21.24 9.99 -9.77
CA ASN A 259 21.73 8.99 -10.71
C ASN A 259 21.83 7.63 -10.03
N TYR A 260 21.55 6.59 -10.82
CA TYR A 260 21.90 5.22 -10.48
C TYR A 260 23.42 5.10 -10.30
N THR A 261 23.84 4.38 -9.27
CA THR A 261 25.18 3.80 -9.20
C THR A 261 25.06 2.38 -8.69
N TRP A 262 25.98 1.51 -9.11
CA TRP A 262 26.02 0.13 -8.63
C TRP A 262 26.10 0.08 -7.09
N GLU A 263 26.93 0.94 -6.49
CA GLU A 263 27.07 1.02 -5.04
C GLU A 263 25.75 1.34 -4.33
N LYS A 264 25.00 2.35 -4.81
CA LYS A 264 23.69 2.69 -4.24
C LYS A 264 22.68 1.54 -4.39
N ALA A 265 22.72 0.82 -5.51
CA ALA A 265 21.79 -0.26 -5.78
C ALA A 265 22.10 -1.55 -5.01
N TYR A 266 23.38 -1.92 -4.87
CA TYR A 266 23.80 -3.21 -4.33
C TYR A 266 24.28 -3.16 -2.88
N ARG A 267 24.75 -1.99 -2.42
CA ARG A 267 25.19 -1.77 -1.03
C ARG A 267 24.35 -0.73 -0.28
N GLY A 268 23.46 -0.04 -0.98
CA GLY A 268 22.64 1.01 -0.40
C GLY A 268 21.36 0.51 0.26
N TYR A 269 21.28 -0.70 0.80
CA TYR A 269 20.15 -1.19 1.58
C TYR A 269 20.62 -2.25 2.58
N LEU A 270 19.89 -2.44 3.68
CA LEU A 270 20.22 -3.42 4.72
C LEU A 270 19.59 -4.78 4.38
N GLN A 271 20.32 -5.86 4.64
CA GLN A 271 19.83 -7.24 4.59
C GLN A 271 19.69 -7.77 6.02
N HIS A 272 18.63 -8.57 6.26
CA HIS A 272 18.27 -9.10 7.58
C HIS A 272 18.40 -10.63 7.66
#